data_AF-A0A0S8CE27-F1
#
_entry.id   AF-A0A0S8CE27-F1
#
_cell.length_a   1.000
_cell.length_b   1.000
_cell.length_c   1.000
_cell.angle_alpha   90.00
_cell.angle_beta   90.00
_cell.angle_gamma   90.00
#
_symmetry.space_group_name_H-M   'P 1'
#
loop_
_entity.id
_entity.type
_entity.pdbx_description
1 polymer ?
#
loop_
_entity_poly.entity_id
_entity_poly.type
_entity_poly.pdbx_seq_one_letter_code
_entity_poly.pdbx_strand_id
1 'polypeptide(L)' 'MLVKIKCPACQTEGSMSLVEPSYEGPYKCWKCRELFTITLKNNKLMSCEPLSEEEFQKQQEIKALQDKFNRQFPGRQNTG' A
#
# COMPACT_ATOMS: atom_id res chain seq x y z
N MET A 1 9.44 15.06 6.46
CA MET A 1 8.17 15.82 6.51
C MET A 1 7.20 15.09 7.41
N LEU A 2 6.46 15.79 8.29
CA LEU A 2 5.49 15.18 9.19
C LEU A 2 4.08 15.24 8.58
N VAL A 3 3.41 14.09 8.47
CA VAL A 3 2.03 13.97 7.98
C VAL A 3 1.14 13.39 9.07
N LYS A 4 -0.08 13.91 9.18
CA LYS A 4 -1.12 13.39 10.08
C LYS A 4 -2.04 12.44 9.31
N ILE A 5 -2.22 11.24 9.84
CA ILE A 5 -3.07 10.20 9.25
C ILE A 5 -4.10 9.82 10.30
N LYS A 6 -5.38 9.95 9.95
CA LYS A 6 -6.49 9.50 10.81
C LYS A 6 -6.87 8.07 10.39
N CYS A 7 -6.78 7.14 11.31
CA CYS A 7 -7.21 5.76 11.06
C CYS A 7 -8.75 5.70 10.94
N PRO A 8 -9.32 5.15 9.85
CA PRO A 8 -10.76 5.10 9.66
C PRO A 8 -11.45 4.13 10.64
N ALA A 9 -10.77 3.06 11.06
CA ALA A 9 -11.37 2.04 11.95
C ALA A 9 -11.43 2.46 13.42
N CYS A 10 -10.33 2.98 13.97
CA CYS A 10 -10.26 3.35 15.41
C CYS A 10 -10.24 4.88 15.65
N GLN A 11 -10.39 5.67 14.58
CA GLN A 11 -10.45 7.14 14.59
C GLN A 11 -9.24 7.84 15.23
N THR A 12 -8.16 7.11 15.46
CA THR A 12 -6.97 7.64 16.12
C THR A 12 -6.09 8.37 15.11
N GLU A 13 -5.61 9.55 15.50
CA GLU A 13 -4.65 10.33 14.74
C GLU A 13 -3.24 9.81 15.03
N GLY A 14 -2.50 9.48 13.96
CA GLY A 14 -1.08 9.16 14.02
C GLY A 14 -0.29 10.16 13.18
N SER A 15 0.95 10.41 13.56
CA SER A 15 1.88 11.21 12.77
C SER A 15 2.97 10.32 12.17
N MET A 16 3.23 10.47 10.88
CA MET A 16 4.27 9.74 10.15
C MET A 16 5.28 10.71 9.56
N SER A 17 6.56 10.37 9.64
CA SER A 17 7.62 11.11 8.97
C SER A 17 7.95 10.48 7.62
N LEU A 18 7.79 11.24 6.53
CA LEU A 18 8.15 10.81 5.18
C LEU A 18 9.30 11.63 4.61
N VAL A 19 10.12 10.97 3.80
CA VAL A 19 11.21 11.61 3.05
C VAL A 19 10.64 12.37 1.86
N GLU A 20 9.68 11.76 1.15
CA GLU A 20 9.03 12.33 -0.03
C GLU A 20 7.66 12.96 0.27
N PRO A 21 7.24 13.98 -0.49
CA PRO A 21 5.94 14.64 -0.33
C PRO A 21 4.76 13.80 -0.86
N SER A 22 5.06 12.76 -1.63
CA SER A 22 4.11 11.79 -2.16
C SER A 22 4.49 10.38 -1.73
N TYR A 23 3.50 9.59 -1.33
CA TYR A 23 3.69 8.21 -0.88
C TYR A 23 2.42 7.43 -1.15
N GLU A 24 2.54 6.26 -1.74
CA GLU A 24 1.45 5.31 -1.88
C GLU A 24 1.92 3.96 -1.37
N GLY A 25 1.17 3.40 -0.42
CA GLY A 25 1.58 2.13 0.17
C GLY A 25 0.84 1.75 1.44
N PRO A 26 1.26 0.62 2.04
CA PRO A 26 0.61 0.08 3.22
C PRO A 26 0.94 0.92 4.46
N TYR A 27 -0.11 1.32 5.16
CA TYR A 27 -0.06 1.96 6.46
C TYR A 27 -0.67 1.04 7.50
N LYS A 28 0.11 0.77 8.56
CA LYS A 28 -0.37 0.02 9.72
C LYS A 28 -0.73 0.98 10.84
N CYS A 29 -1.98 0.95 11.29
CA CYS A 29 -2.39 1.75 12.43
C CYS A 29 -1.64 1.28 13.69
N TRP A 30 -1.04 2.21 14.44
CA TRP A 30 -0.30 1.88 15.66
C TRP A 30 -1.22 1.39 16.80
N LYS A 31 -2.49 1.84 16.81
CA LYS A 31 -3.47 1.52 17.87
C LYS A 31 -4.25 0.23 17.59
N CYS A 32 -5.02 0.17 16.51
CA CYS A 32 -5.82 -1.03 16.18
C CYS A 32 -5.05 -2.10 15.40
N ARG A 33 -3.83 -1.80 14.94
CA ARG A 33 -2.97 -2.71 14.15
C ARG A 33 -3.54 -3.13 12.79
N GLU A 34 -4.67 -2.59 12.35
CA GLU A 34 -5.19 -2.80 11.00
C GLU A 34 -4.29 -2.20 9.92
N LEU A 35 -4.37 -2.81 8.74
CA LEU A 35 -3.64 -2.46 7.54
C LEU A 35 -4.57 -1.70 6.58
N PHE A 36 -4.07 -0.57 6.11
CA PHE A 36 -4.74 0.30 5.16
C PHE A 36 -3.79 0.57 4.00
N THR A 37 -4.31 0.80 2.82
CA THR A 37 -3.55 1.43 1.74
C THR A 37 -3.82 2.92 1.79
N ILE A 38 -2.76 3.72 1.91
CA ILE A 38 -2.85 5.18 1.89
C ILE A 38 -2.20 5.74 0.64
N THR A 39 -2.81 6.77 0.07
CA THR A 39 -2.18 7.61 -0.95
C THR A 39 -2.03 9.02 -0.38
N LEU A 40 -0.79 9.50 -0.39
CA LEU A 40 -0.38 10.83 0.03
C LEU A 40 0.10 11.60 -1.21
N LYS A 41 -0.40 12.83 -1.38
CA LYS A 41 0.09 13.77 -2.40
C LYS A 41 0.27 15.15 -1.76
N ASN A 42 1.41 15.79 -2.01
CA ASN A 42 1.74 17.11 -1.45
C ASN A 42 1.52 17.17 0.07
N ASN A 43 1.98 16.15 0.79
CA ASN A 43 1.88 16.03 2.25
C ASN A 43 0.43 15.99 2.77
N LYS A 44 -0.54 15.67 1.93
CA LYS A 44 -1.94 15.50 2.32
C LYS A 44 -2.39 14.08 2.05
N LEU A 45 -3.16 13.55 2.98
CA LEU A 45 -3.85 12.27 2.83
C LEU A 45 -4.97 12.42 1.81
N MET A 46 -4.81 11.72 0.68
CA MET A 46 -5.78 11.68 -0.40
C MET A 46 -6.76 10.53 -0.19
N SER A 47 -6.26 9.36 0.18
CA SER A 47 -7.06 8.16 0.42
C SER A 47 -6.48 7.35 1.58
N CYS A 48 -7.36 6.64 2.28
CA CYS A 48 -7.02 5.72 3.37
C CYS A 48 -8.08 4.62 3.38
N GLU A 49 -7.84 3.60 2.57
CA GLU A 49 -8.79 2.52 2.35
C GLU A 49 -8.33 1.29 3.13
N PRO A 50 -9.25 0.60 3.84
CA PRO A 50 -8.92 -0.68 4.46
C PRO A 50 -8.41 -1.62 3.38
N LEU A 51 -7.27 -2.24 3.62
CA LEU A 51 -6.82 -3.29 2.75
C LEU A 51 -7.62 -4.53 3.11
N SER A 52 -8.72 -4.77 2.38
CA SER A 52 -9.58 -5.91 2.63
C SER A 52 -8.79 -7.20 2.40
N GLU A 53 -9.10 -8.24 3.18
CA GLU A 53 -8.43 -9.53 3.06
C GLU A 53 -8.54 -10.13 1.64
N GLU A 54 -9.66 -9.85 0.94
CA GLU A 54 -9.85 -10.20 -0.46
C GLU A 54 -8.89 -9.49 -1.42
N GLU A 55 -8.58 -8.21 -1.18
CA GLU A 55 -7.64 -7.44 -2.01
C GLU A 55 -6.20 -7.86 -1.73
N PHE A 56 -5.88 -8.19 -0.48
CA PHE A 56 -4.60 -8.77 -0.11
C PHE A 56 -4.39 -10.16 -0.72
N GLN A 57 -5.43 -11.01 -0.76
CA GLN A 57 -5.38 -12.32 -1.41
C GLN A 57 -5.18 -12.20 -2.93
N LYS A 58 -5.93 -11.32 -3.61
CA LYS A 58 -5.77 -11.08 -5.05
C LYS A 58 -4.35 -10.62 -5.39
N GLN A 59 -3.77 -9.73 -4.59
CA GLN A 59 -2.38 -9.28 -4.79
C GLN A 59 -1.37 -10.42 -4.61
N GLN A 60 -1.57 -11.32 -3.65
CA GLN A 60 -0.72 -12.50 -3.47
C GLN A 60 -0.84 -13.48 -4.64
N GLU A 61 -2.06 -13.74 -5.12
CA GLU A 61 -2.28 -14.61 -6.28
C GLU A 61 -1.64 -14.06 -7.55
N ILE A 62 -1.79 -12.75 -7.82
CA ILE A 62 -1.16 -12.09 -8.97
C ILE A 62 0.37 -12.18 -8.87
N LYS A 63 0.95 -11.92 -7.69
CA LYS A 63 2.40 -11.99 -7.49
C LYS A 63 2.93 -13.42 -7.63
N ALA A 64 2.19 -14.42 -7.14
CA ALA A 64 2.53 -15.83 -7.30
C ALA A 64 2.44 -16.30 -8.75
N LEU A 65 1.46 -15.80 -9.51
CA LEU A 65 1.34 -16.05 -10.95
C LEU A 65 2.48 -15.40 -11.76
N GLN A 66 2.82 -14.15 -11.46
CA GLN A 66 3.96 -13.46 -12.09
C GLN A 66 5.29 -14.16 -11.79
N ASP A 67 5.52 -14.58 -10.55
CA ASP A 67 6.76 -15.27 -10.16
C ASP A 67 6.88 -16.64 -10.86
N LYS A 68 5.77 -17.39 -11.00
CA LYS A 68 5.72 -18.63 -11.79
C LYS A 68 5.99 -18.38 -13.28
N PHE A 69 5.38 -17.36 -13.86
CA PHE A 69 5.58 -17.02 -15.27
C PHE A 69 7.02 -16.60 -15.56
N ASN A 70 7.62 -15.79 -14.68
CA ASN A 70 8.99 -15.30 -14.81
C ASN A 70 10.04 -16.42 -14.68
N ARG A 71 9.76 -17.45 -13.85
CA ARG A 71 10.60 -18.66 -13.75
C ARG A 71 10.48 -19.57 -14.97
N GLN A 72 9.32 -19.61 -15.62
CA GLN A 72 9.07 -20.48 -16.76
C GLN A 72 9.58 -19.89 -18.10
N PHE A 73 9.68 -18.55 -18.22
CA PHE A 73 10.14 -17.87 -19.43
C PHE A 73 11.13 -16.73 -19.13
N PRO A 74 12.39 -17.02 -18.77
CA PRO A 74 13.42 -16.00 -18.63
C PRO A 74 13.85 -15.50 -20.02
N GLY A 75 13.18 -14.48 -20.58
CA GLY A 75 13.72 -13.80 -21.76
C GLY A 75 12.76 -13.19 -22.79
N ARG A 76 11.45 -13.13 -22.59
CA ARG A 76 10.55 -12.45 -23.54
C ARG A 76 10.27 -11.01 -23.12
N GLN A 77 11.30 -10.16 -23.20
CA GLN A 77 11.09 -8.71 -23.23
C GLN A 77 10.39 -8.41 -24.56
N ASN A 78 9.09 -8.12 -24.52
CA ASN A 78 8.38 -7.54 -25.67
C ASN A 78 8.84 -6.08 -25.79
N THR A 79 9.62 -5.80 -26.83
CA THR A 79 9.66 -4.50 -27.49
C THR A 79 8.26 -4.19 -28.00
N GLY A 80 7.64 -3.14 -27.47
CA GLY A 80 6.41 -2.52 -27.97
C GLY A 80 6.52 -1.02 -27.79
#